data_AF-A0A413RZX4-F1
#
_entry.id   AF-A0A413RZX4-F1
#
_cell.length_a   1.000
_cell.length_b   1.000
_cell.length_c   1.000
_cell.angle_alpha   90.00
_cell.angle_beta   90.00
_cell.angle_gamma   90.00
#
_symmetry.space_group_name_H-M   'P 1'
#
loop_
_entity.id
_entity.type
_entity.pdbx_description
1 polymer ?
#
loop_
_entity_poly.entity_id
_entity_poly.type
_entity_poly.pdbx_seq_one_letter_code
_entity_poly.pdbx_strand_id
1 'polypeptide(L)'
;MARMSKEEQARREGMAYALRFAREKGLDALEADLKMRNAIDLPLRVSKADLDKFSDNVKYNTVLYVKILMAVTMHDEFGFGNKRIKQMFERFDNKAECIAEDYSTWEEQISIIAEECGIDMDSERRDLRTVIK
;
A
#
# COMPACT_ATOMS: atom_id res chain seq x y z
N MET A 1 41.22 -21.61 2.30
CA MET A 1 40.61 -20.60 1.38
C MET A 1 40.27 -19.37 2.22
N ALA A 2 40.75 -18.18 1.83
CA ALA A 2 40.43 -16.95 2.55
C ALA A 2 38.92 -16.69 2.51
N ARG A 3 38.32 -16.32 3.64
CA ARG A 3 36.88 -16.04 3.75
C ARG A 3 36.56 -14.81 2.89
N MET A 4 35.71 -14.99 1.88
CA MET A 4 35.21 -13.89 1.06
C MET A 4 34.54 -12.83 1.93
N SER A 5 34.80 -11.56 1.64
CA SER A 5 34.18 -10.45 2.37
C SER A 5 32.67 -10.39 2.04
N LYS A 6 31.88 -9.88 2.98
CA LYS A 6 30.43 -9.71 2.79
C LYS A 6 30.10 -8.79 1.61
N GLU A 7 30.92 -7.75 1.42
CA GLU A 7 30.77 -6.80 0.32
C GLU A 7 31.00 -7.46 -1.04
N GLU A 8 32.08 -8.24 -1.16
CA GLU A 8 32.39 -8.96 -2.40
C GLU A 8 31.32 -10.01 -2.74
N GLN A 9 30.79 -10.69 -1.71
CA GLN A 9 29.65 -11.59 -1.89
C GLN A 9 28.41 -10.85 -2.42
N ALA A 10 28.06 -9.70 -1.85
CA ALA A 10 26.91 -8.91 -2.27
C ALA A 10 27.05 -8.38 -3.72
N ARG A 11 28.24 -7.94 -4.11
CA ARG A 11 28.52 -7.52 -5.50
C ARG A 11 28.29 -8.66 -6.49
N ARG A 12 28.75 -9.88 -6.16
CA ARG A 12 28.55 -11.07 -7.00
C ARG A 12 27.09 -11.49 -7.09
N GLU A 13 26.36 -11.46 -5.96
CA GLU A 13 24.92 -11.73 -5.93
C GLU A 13 24.15 -10.74 -6.82
N GLY A 14 24.50 -9.45 -6.78
CA GLY A 14 23.94 -8.41 -7.65
C GLY A 14 24.18 -8.68 -9.13
N MET A 15 25.41 -9.00 -9.51
CA MET A 15 25.76 -9.33 -10.91
C MET A 15 25.01 -10.56 -11.41
N ALA A 16 24.95 -11.62 -10.59
CA ALA A 16 24.24 -12.85 -10.93
C ALA A 16 22.73 -12.62 -11.09
N TYR A 17 22.14 -11.82 -10.20
CA TYR A 17 20.73 -11.43 -10.30
C TYR A 17 20.46 -10.66 -11.59
N ALA A 18 21.24 -9.61 -11.88
CA ALA A 18 21.05 -8.78 -13.06
C ALA A 18 21.15 -9.60 -14.35
N LEU A 19 22.15 -10.48 -14.45
CA LEU A 19 22.32 -11.37 -15.59
C LEU A 19 21.14 -12.32 -15.76
N ARG A 20 20.68 -12.95 -14.66
CA ARG A 20 19.53 -13.86 -14.70
C ARG A 20 18.26 -13.12 -15.11
N PHE A 21 17.97 -11.98 -14.49
CA PHE A 21 16.75 -11.23 -14.74
C PHE A 21 16.71 -10.67 -16.17
N ALA A 22 17.83 -10.13 -16.68
CA ALA A 22 17.91 -9.67 -18.06
C ALA A 22 17.68 -10.81 -19.08
N ARG A 23 18.20 -12.01 -18.79
CA ARG A 23 17.97 -13.19 -19.64
C ARG A 23 16.52 -13.66 -19.62
N GLU A 24 15.85 -13.60 -18.47
CA GLU A 24 14.48 -14.07 -18.29
C GLU A 24 13.43 -13.07 -18.78
N LYS A 25 13.65 -11.76 -18.56
CA LYS A 25 12.62 -10.71 -18.74
C LYS A 25 13.03 -9.56 -19.65
N GLY A 26 14.28 -9.53 -20.13
CA GLY A 26 14.81 -8.46 -20.97
C GLY A 26 15.43 -7.31 -20.18
N LEU A 27 16.15 -6.44 -20.88
CA LEU A 27 16.86 -5.28 -20.30
C LEU A 27 15.90 -4.20 -19.79
N ASP A 28 14.82 -3.92 -20.51
CA ASP A 28 13.83 -2.90 -20.10
C ASP A 28 13.17 -3.28 -18.77
N ALA A 29 12.83 -4.56 -18.59
CA ALA A 29 12.28 -5.05 -17.33
C ALA A 29 13.30 -4.97 -16.19
N LEU A 30 14.58 -5.24 -16.45
CA LEU A 30 15.64 -5.08 -15.45
C LEU A 30 15.79 -3.60 -15.05
N GLU A 31 15.76 -2.66 -16.00
CA GLU A 31 15.84 -1.24 -15.71
C GLU A 31 14.66 -0.77 -14.85
N ALA A 32 13.44 -1.23 -15.16
CA ALA A 32 12.26 -0.93 -14.35
C ALA A 32 12.36 -1.51 -12.93
N ASP A 33 12.84 -2.74 -12.78
CA ASP A 33 13.06 -3.37 -11.47
C ASP A 33 14.12 -2.61 -10.65
N LEU A 34 15.26 -2.24 -11.25
CA LEU A 34 16.30 -1.46 -10.57
C LEU A 34 15.81 -0.06 -10.17
N LYS A 35 15.05 0.62 -11.03
CA LYS A 35 14.42 1.91 -10.69
C LYS A 35 13.49 1.78 -9.49
N MET A 36 12.61 0.78 -9.49
CA MET A 36 11.72 0.51 -8.37
C MET A 36 12.52 0.22 -7.10
N ARG A 37 13.47 -0.72 -7.14
CA ARG A 37 14.29 -1.10 -5.98
C ARG A 37 15.01 0.09 -5.37
N ASN A 38 15.61 0.95 -6.19
CA ASN A 38 16.31 2.14 -5.71
C ASN A 38 15.35 3.18 -5.11
N ALA A 39 14.15 3.33 -5.66
CA ALA A 39 13.16 4.29 -5.15
C ALA A 39 12.64 3.94 -3.75
N ILE A 40 12.62 2.65 -3.38
CA ILE A 40 12.13 2.17 -2.09
C ILE A 40 13.20 1.47 -1.24
N ASP A 41 14.48 1.63 -1.60
CA ASP A 41 15.64 0.95 -0.98
C ASP A 41 15.43 -0.56 -0.75
N LEU A 42 14.83 -1.25 -1.74
CA LEU A 42 14.46 -2.66 -1.61
C LEU A 42 15.69 -3.57 -1.73
N PRO A 43 16.03 -4.34 -0.68
CA PRO A 43 17.17 -5.25 -0.74
C PRO A 43 17.00 -6.32 -1.82
N LEU A 44 18.08 -6.67 -2.50
CA LEU A 44 18.10 -7.67 -3.57
C LEU A 44 17.51 -9.03 -3.16
N ARG A 45 17.70 -9.40 -1.89
CA ARG A 45 17.22 -10.63 -1.28
C ARG A 45 15.70 -10.70 -1.11
N VAL A 46 15.00 -9.57 -1.23
CA VAL A 46 13.54 -9.52 -1.25
C VAL A 46 13.08 -9.61 -2.70
N SER A 47 12.28 -10.64 -3.00
CA SER A 47 11.66 -10.78 -4.31
C SER A 47 10.48 -9.82 -4.44
N LYS A 48 10.14 -9.43 -5.67
CA LYS A 48 8.95 -8.62 -5.93
C LYS A 48 7.67 -9.33 -5.44
N ALA A 49 7.59 -10.65 -5.61
CA ALA A 49 6.43 -11.42 -5.15
C ALA A 49 6.28 -11.41 -3.62
N ASP A 50 7.38 -11.47 -2.88
CA ASP A 50 7.34 -11.35 -1.41
C ASP A 50 6.94 -9.94 -0.98
N LEU A 51 7.42 -8.91 -1.69
CA LEU A 51 7.02 -7.53 -1.45
C LEU A 51 5.52 -7.33 -1.72
N ASP A 52 5.03 -7.81 -2.86
CA ASP A 52 3.62 -7.70 -3.24
C ASP A 52 2.74 -8.40 -2.19
N LYS A 53 3.08 -9.64 -1.80
CA LYS A 53 2.37 -10.38 -0.76
C LYS A 53 2.38 -9.66 0.59
N PHE A 54 3.52 -9.09 1.00
CA PHE A 54 3.59 -8.30 2.23
C PHE A 54 2.70 -7.06 2.15
N SER A 55 2.81 -6.31 1.06
CA SER A 55 2.00 -5.13 0.79
C SER A 55 0.50 -5.47 0.85
N ASP A 56 0.08 -6.55 0.21
CA ASP A 56 -1.33 -6.96 0.20
C ASP A 56 -1.81 -7.35 1.59
N ASN A 57 -1.02 -8.12 2.35
CA ASN A 57 -1.34 -8.42 3.74
C ASN A 57 -1.49 -7.15 4.59
N VAL A 58 -0.61 -6.16 4.43
CA VAL A 58 -0.70 -4.89 5.14
C VAL A 58 -1.99 -4.15 4.75
N LYS A 59 -2.30 -4.06 3.45
CA LYS A 59 -3.51 -3.39 2.94
C LYS A 59 -4.77 -4.03 3.52
N TYR A 60 -4.95 -5.34 3.34
CA TYR A 60 -6.17 -6.03 3.77
C TYR A 60 -6.33 -6.03 5.28
N ASN A 61 -5.26 -6.21 6.04
CA ASN A 61 -5.31 -6.12 7.51
C ASN A 61 -5.65 -4.71 7.98
N THR A 62 -5.05 -3.68 7.40
CA THR A 62 -5.31 -2.28 7.78
C THR A 62 -6.77 -1.93 7.57
N VAL A 63 -7.34 -2.26 6.40
CA VAL A 63 -8.76 -2.03 6.11
C VAL A 63 -9.65 -2.80 7.10
N LEU A 64 -9.34 -4.06 7.40
CA LEU A 64 -10.10 -4.86 8.37
C LEU A 64 -10.08 -4.22 9.77
N TYR A 65 -8.92 -3.83 10.27
CA TYR A 65 -8.81 -3.23 11.60
C TYR A 65 -9.51 -1.87 11.69
N VAL A 66 -9.42 -1.03 10.65
CA VAL A 66 -10.17 0.24 10.59
C VAL A 66 -11.68 -0.02 10.61
N LYS A 67 -12.17 -1.00 9.84
CA LYS A 67 -13.60 -1.39 9.85
C LYS A 67 -14.06 -1.85 11.23
N ILE A 68 -13.24 -2.65 11.93
CA ILE A 68 -13.54 -3.09 13.29
C ILE A 68 -13.65 -1.89 14.24
N LEU A 69 -12.68 -0.98 14.22
CA LEU A 69 -12.70 0.22 15.06
C LEU A 69 -13.92 1.10 14.74
N MET A 70 -14.20 1.36 13.47
CA MET A 70 -15.39 2.11 13.06
C MET A 70 -16.68 1.45 13.53
N ALA A 71 -16.80 0.13 13.44
CA ALA A 71 -18.01 -0.57 13.86
C ALA A 71 -18.25 -0.48 15.37
N VAL A 72 -17.19 -0.61 16.17
CA VAL A 72 -17.27 -0.43 17.63
C VAL A 72 -17.61 1.01 17.97
N THR A 73 -16.91 1.99 17.39
CA THR A 73 -17.21 3.42 17.59
C THR A 73 -18.65 3.76 17.22
N MET A 74 -19.15 3.25 16.08
CA MET A 74 -20.54 3.50 15.68
C MET A 74 -21.57 2.82 16.58
N HIS A 75 -21.23 1.65 17.13
CA HIS A 75 -22.07 0.98 18.10
C HIS A 75 -22.16 1.79 19.40
N ASP A 76 -21.02 2.21 19.94
CA ASP A 76 -20.93 2.85 21.24
C ASP A 76 -21.46 4.30 21.21
N GLU A 77 -21.11 5.08 20.19
CA GLU A 77 -21.48 6.50 20.10
C GLU A 77 -22.89 6.72 19.54
N PHE A 78 -23.31 5.92 18.55
CA PHE A 78 -24.57 6.14 17.82
C PHE A 78 -25.60 5.03 18.04
N GLY A 79 -25.29 4.02 18.85
CA GLY A 79 -26.20 2.90 19.15
C GLY A 79 -26.45 1.98 17.96
N PHE A 80 -25.54 1.91 16.98
CA PHE A 80 -25.76 1.12 15.78
C PHE A 80 -25.79 -0.38 16.09
N GLY A 81 -26.93 -1.02 15.86
CA GLY A 81 -27.07 -2.48 15.94
C GLY A 81 -26.62 -3.20 14.66
N ASN A 82 -26.72 -4.53 14.67
CA ASN A 82 -26.23 -5.42 13.60
C ASN A 82 -26.59 -4.98 12.18
N LYS A 83 -27.84 -4.57 11.95
CA LYS A 83 -28.32 -4.14 10.63
C LYS A 83 -27.55 -2.94 10.09
N ARG A 84 -27.38 -1.89 10.91
CA ARG A 84 -26.70 -0.65 10.48
C ARG A 84 -25.20 -0.86 10.31
N ILE A 85 -24.57 -1.68 11.15
CA ILE A 85 -23.15 -2.01 11.01
C ILE A 85 -22.89 -2.78 9.71
N LYS A 86 -23.72 -3.79 9.38
CA LYS A 86 -23.60 -4.52 8.10
C LYS A 86 -23.78 -3.60 6.89
N GLN A 87 -24.77 -2.71 6.94
CA GLN A 87 -24.98 -1.72 5.89
C GLN A 87 -23.77 -0.79 5.74
N MET A 88 -23.15 -0.36 6.85
CA MET A 88 -21.93 0.43 6.81
C MET A 88 -20.79 -0.34 6.14
N PHE A 89 -20.55 -1.60 6.49
CA PHE A 89 -19.51 -2.42 5.86
C PHE A 89 -19.73 -2.56 4.35
N GLU A 90 -20.95 -2.89 3.93
CA GLU A 90 -21.28 -3.03 2.50
C GLU A 90 -21.04 -1.72 1.74
N ARG A 91 -21.44 -0.58 2.31
CA ARG A 91 -21.21 0.74 1.68
C ARG A 91 -19.74 1.15 1.69
N PHE A 92 -19.00 0.82 2.74
CA PHE A 92 -17.56 1.08 2.82
C PHE A 92 -16.80 0.26 1.77
N ASP A 93 -17.09 -1.03 1.67
CA ASP A 93 -16.44 -1.94 0.71
C ASP A 93 -16.73 -1.51 -0.73
N ASN A 94 -17.99 -1.17 -1.04
CA ASN A 94 -18.35 -0.66 -2.36
C ASN A 94 -17.63 0.65 -2.72
N LYS A 95 -17.49 1.58 -1.77
CA LYS A 95 -16.71 2.81 -2.00
C LYS A 95 -15.24 2.51 -2.26
N ALA A 96 -14.65 1.57 -1.52
CA ALA A 96 -13.26 1.15 -1.73
C ALA A 96 -13.07 0.50 -3.11
N GLU A 97 -14.01 -0.34 -3.55
CA GLU A 97 -14.03 -0.94 -4.89
C GLU A 97 -14.15 0.13 -5.98
N CYS A 98 -15.03 1.12 -5.82
CA CYS A 98 -15.14 2.21 -6.79
C CYS A 98 -13.83 2.99 -6.96
N ILE A 99 -13.06 3.19 -5.89
CA ILE A 99 -11.74 3.83 -5.99
C ILE A 99 -10.72 2.89 -6.64
N ALA A 100 -10.75 1.60 -6.31
CA ALA A 100 -9.82 0.62 -6.87
C ALA A 100 -10.03 0.37 -8.37
N GLU A 101 -11.27 0.51 -8.86
CA GLU A 101 -11.65 0.34 -10.26
C GLU A 101 -11.76 1.69 -11.01
N ASP A 102 -11.18 2.76 -10.48
CA ASP A 102 -11.11 4.10 -11.09
C ASP A 102 -12.50 4.74 -11.41
N TYR A 103 -13.58 4.31 -10.76
CA TYR A 103 -14.90 4.94 -10.84
C TYR A 103 -15.04 6.20 -9.97
N SER A 104 -14.15 6.39 -9.00
CA SER A 104 -14.07 7.60 -8.17
C SER A 104 -12.66 7.84 -7.67
N THR A 105 -12.35 9.07 -7.26
CA THR A 105 -11.03 9.47 -6.76
C THR A 105 -11.03 9.83 -5.28
N TRP A 106 -9.85 9.86 -4.66
CA TRP A 106 -9.70 10.33 -3.27
C TRP A 106 -10.05 11.81 -3.14
N GLU A 107 -9.70 12.61 -4.15
CA GLU A 107 -10.02 14.04 -4.24
C GLU A 107 -11.54 14.26 -4.20
N GLU A 108 -12.31 13.44 -4.94
CA GLU A 108 -13.78 13.49 -4.89
C GLU A 108 -14.33 13.13 -3.50
N GLN A 109 -13.81 12.08 -2.85
CA GLN A 109 -14.29 11.72 -1.50
C GLN A 109 -13.99 12.82 -0.48
N ILE A 110 -12.85 13.50 -0.60
CA ILE A 110 -12.48 14.65 0.24
C ILE A 110 -13.45 15.81 0.00
N SER A 111 -13.74 16.14 -1.26
CA SER A 111 -14.70 17.20 -1.60
C SER A 111 -16.10 16.92 -1.05
N ILE A 112 -16.59 15.68 -1.14
CA ILE A 112 -17.91 15.31 -0.58
C ILE A 112 -17.99 15.62 0.92
N ILE A 113 -16.98 15.20 1.69
CA ILE A 113 -16.97 15.40 3.14
C ILE A 113 -16.76 16.88 3.52
N ALA A 114 -15.98 17.61 2.72
CA ALA A 114 -15.83 19.05 2.90
C ALA A 114 -17.14 19.82 2.62
N GLU A 115 -17.82 19.50 1.51
CA GLU A 115 -19.05 20.18 1.08
C GLU A 115 -20.27 19.81 1.92
N GLU A 116 -20.45 18.51 2.23
CA GLU A 116 -21.64 18.02 2.93
C GLU A 116 -21.53 18.09 4.45
N CYS A 117 -20.32 17.94 5.00
CA CYS A 117 -20.09 17.87 6.44
C CYS A 117 -19.22 19.01 6.99
N GLY A 118 -18.62 19.84 6.13
CA GLY A 118 -17.73 20.92 6.56
C GLY A 118 -16.39 20.45 7.15
N ILE A 119 -15.96 19.22 6.84
CA ILE A 119 -14.74 18.63 7.39
C ILE A 119 -13.62 18.67 6.32
N ASP A 120 -12.56 19.42 6.59
CA ASP A 120 -11.41 19.55 5.67
C ASP A 120 -10.35 18.45 5.91
N MET A 121 -10.48 17.36 5.15
CA MET A 121 -9.52 16.26 5.14
C MET A 121 -8.29 16.50 4.23
N ASP A 122 -8.28 17.53 3.39
CA ASP A 122 -7.14 17.79 2.49
C ASP A 122 -5.94 18.34 3.27
N SER A 123 -6.19 19.15 4.30
CA SER A 123 -5.18 19.62 5.25
C SER A 123 -4.41 18.45 5.89
N GLU A 124 -5.14 17.50 6.50
CA GLU A 124 -4.56 16.32 7.14
C GLU A 124 -3.79 15.44 6.15
N ARG A 125 -4.32 15.25 4.94
CA ARG A 125 -3.66 14.47 3.88
C ARG A 125 -2.32 15.09 3.45
N ARG A 126 -2.23 16.42 3.38
CA ARG A 126 -0.98 17.12 3.04
C ARG A 126 0.07 16.96 4.13
N ASP A 127 -0.32 17.01 5.39
CA ASP A 127 0.61 16.83 6.52
C ASP A 127 1.24 15.45 6.51
N LEU A 128 0.47 14.39 6.28
CA LEU A 128 1.00 13.02 6.13
C LEU A 128 2.07 12.91 5.03
N ARG A 129 1.89 13.60 3.90
CA ARG A 129 2.88 13.60 2.79
C ARG A 129 4.18 14.31 3.15
N THR A 130 4.19 15.18 4.16
CA THR A 130 5.42 15.85 4.62
C THR A 130 6.24 14.98 5.58
N VAL A 131 5.60 14.04 6.30
CA VAL A 131 6.27 13.12 7.22
C VAL A 131 6.95 11.95 6.50
N ILE A 132 6.51 11.61 5.29
CA ILE A 132 7.02 10.46 4.51
C ILE A 132 8.20 10.88 3.57
N LYS A 133 8.79 12.06 3.76
CA LYS A 133 10.02 12.48 3.05
C LYS A 133 11.28 12.05 3.79
#